data_AF-A0A4R0Z304-F1
#
_entry.id   AF-A0A4R0Z304-F1
#
_cell.length_a   1.000
_cell.length_b   1.000
_cell.length_c   1.000
_cell.angle_alpha   90.00
_cell.angle_beta   90.00
_cell.angle_gamma   90.00
#
_symmetry.space_group_name_H-M   'P 1'
#
loop_
_entity.id
_entity.type
_entity.pdbx_description
1 polymer ?
#
loop_
_entity_poly.entity_id
_entity_poly.type
_entity_poly.pdbx_seq_one_letter_code
_entity_poly.pdbx_strand_id
1 'polypeptide(L)'
;MHQITSYFFMYAKVVVTDKIPFIWTLGIPLIIALTQSFSDIRQATTVEYYPGLSYFWVYIILATYVNGVGIELARMREYGLMKTYVMISGNKLTYVIAVILAQLLFASISLLLFTTVVTFVHGFFSFKLIATSLLVLIGSIPFAVASVAITALPVKVSSLGTFANILMFPLFLLAINSPDQWFSFLNPFYTLHEFALGLLHLTTQVELSFGVWATFLSVLGYFIIGAIALKRFSLVSLITR
;
A
#
# COMPACT_ATOMS: atom_id res chain seq x y z
N MET A 1 -18.91 13.46 11.30
CA MET A 1 -18.15 13.79 10.07
C MET A 1 -17.03 14.81 10.32
N HIS A 2 -17.29 15.94 10.99
CA HIS A 2 -16.24 16.93 11.31
C HIS A 2 -14.98 16.36 11.99
N GLN A 3 -15.13 15.43 12.94
CA GLN A 3 -13.97 14.82 13.63
C GLN A 3 -13.06 14.03 12.68
N ILE A 4 -13.62 13.30 11.71
CA ILE A 4 -12.83 12.56 10.70
C ILE A 4 -12.04 13.56 9.86
N THR A 5 -12.69 14.64 9.40
CA THR A 5 -12.05 15.69 8.62
C THR A 5 -10.92 16.38 9.39
N SER A 6 -11.12 16.69 10.67
CA SER A 6 -10.09 17.30 11.51
C SER A 6 -8.88 16.38 11.70
N TYR A 7 -9.10 15.10 12.01
CA TYR A 7 -8.00 14.14 12.13
C TYR A 7 -7.30 13.88 10.80
N PHE A 8 -8.06 13.88 9.70
CA PHE A 8 -7.50 13.74 8.36
C PHE A 8 -6.54 14.89 8.06
N PHE A 9 -6.94 16.15 8.24
CA PHE A 9 -6.06 17.29 7.98
C PHE A 9 -4.85 17.32 8.93
N MET A 10 -5.05 17.00 10.20
CA MET A 10 -3.97 16.88 11.17
C MET A 10 -2.94 15.85 10.69
N TYR A 11 -3.39 14.65 10.32
CA TYR A 11 -2.51 13.55 9.97
C TYR A 11 -1.91 13.72 8.56
N ALA A 12 -2.64 14.28 7.60
CA ALA A 12 -2.08 14.67 6.30
C ALA A 12 -0.92 15.66 6.47
N LYS A 13 -1.04 16.63 7.38
CA LYS A 13 0.05 17.55 7.70
C LYS A 13 1.26 16.83 8.30
N VAL A 14 1.04 15.86 9.19
CA VAL A 14 2.11 15.02 9.76
C VAL A 14 2.84 14.27 8.65
N VAL A 15 2.11 13.60 7.75
CA VAL A 15 2.68 12.83 6.63
C VAL A 15 3.48 13.72 5.68
N VAL A 16 3.00 14.93 5.37
CA VAL A 16 3.73 15.88 4.50
C VAL A 16 4.98 16.45 5.18
N THR A 17 4.96 16.58 6.51
CA THR A 17 6.10 17.11 7.27
C THR A 17 7.21 16.07 7.40
N ASP A 18 6.86 14.79 7.47
CA ASP A 18 7.83 13.69 7.55
C ASP A 18 8.37 13.31 6.16
N LYS A 19 9.57 13.80 5.86
CA LYS A 19 10.22 13.59 4.55
C LYS A 19 10.80 12.18 4.39
N ILE A 20 11.08 11.48 5.49
CA ILE A 20 11.78 10.20 5.45
C ILE A 20 10.91 9.10 4.80
N PRO A 21 9.63 8.90 5.21
CA PRO A 21 8.72 7.96 4.55
C PRO A 21 8.54 8.22 3.05
N PHE A 22 8.59 9.48 2.61
CA PHE A 22 8.51 9.82 1.19
C PHE A 22 9.69 9.23 0.39
N ILE A 23 10.90 9.27 0.94
CA ILE A 23 12.09 8.70 0.29
C ILE A 23 11.99 7.18 0.18
N TRP A 24 11.53 6.51 1.24
CA TRP A 24 11.42 5.04 1.26
C TRP A 24 10.28 4.51 0.38
N THR A 25 9.15 5.23 0.35
CA THR A 25 7.96 4.81 -0.38
C THR A 25 8.03 5.18 -1.85
N LEU A 26 8.52 6.38 -2.21
CA LEU A 26 8.60 6.85 -3.59
C LEU A 26 10.04 6.87 -4.13
N GLY A 27 10.98 7.39 -3.36
CA GLY A 27 12.35 7.62 -3.82
C GLY A 27 13.04 6.35 -4.29
N ILE A 28 12.98 5.26 -3.51
CA ILE A 28 13.59 3.99 -3.88
C ILE A 28 12.97 3.39 -5.15
N PRO A 29 11.64 3.19 -5.26
CA PRO A 29 11.01 2.73 -6.50
C PRO A 29 11.37 3.58 -7.70
N LEU A 30 11.37 4.92 -7.53
CA LEU A 30 11.69 5.85 -8.59
C LEU A 30 13.14 5.70 -9.07
N ILE A 31 14.11 5.64 -8.15
CA ILE A 31 15.51 5.44 -8.50
C ILE A 31 15.70 4.11 -9.21
N ILE A 32 15.12 3.02 -8.70
CA ILE A 32 15.24 1.69 -9.31
C ILE A 32 14.63 1.70 -10.72
N ALA A 33 13.42 2.23 -10.87
CA ALA A 33 12.75 2.28 -12.17
C ALA A 33 13.53 3.12 -13.19
N LEU A 34 14.16 4.23 -12.78
CA LEU A 34 14.92 5.10 -13.68
C LEU A 34 16.35 4.60 -13.97
N THR A 35 16.97 3.89 -13.02
CA THR A 35 18.35 3.39 -13.14
C THR A 35 18.43 1.99 -13.71
N GLN A 36 17.34 1.24 -13.72
CA GLN A 36 17.22 0.10 -14.61
C GLN A 36 17.31 0.62 -16.05
N SER A 37 18.54 0.71 -16.56
CA SER A 37 18.83 0.72 -17.99
C SER A 37 18.43 -0.65 -18.51
N PHE A 38 17.15 -0.82 -18.79
CA PHE A 38 16.80 -1.76 -19.83
C PHE A 38 17.39 -1.14 -21.10
N SER A 39 18.54 -1.62 -21.54
CA SER A 39 18.98 -1.48 -22.94
C SER A 39 17.83 -1.84 -23.91
N ASP A 40 16.87 -2.62 -23.41
CA ASP A 40 15.67 -3.07 -24.07
C ASP A 40 14.40 -2.21 -23.84
N ILE A 41 14.33 -1.20 -22.95
CA ILE A 41 13.05 -0.44 -22.73
C ILE A 41 12.58 0.24 -24.01
N ARG A 42 13.51 0.73 -24.84
CA ARG A 42 13.18 1.34 -26.13
C ARG A 42 12.63 0.32 -27.13
N GLN A 43 12.87 -0.97 -26.91
CA GLN A 43 12.38 -2.09 -27.70
C GLN A 43 11.28 -2.89 -26.98
N ALA A 44 11.03 -2.60 -25.70
CA ALA A 44 10.11 -3.34 -24.86
C ALA A 44 8.70 -3.17 -25.39
N THR A 45 7.98 -4.27 -25.44
CA THR A 45 6.58 -4.25 -25.81
C THR A 45 5.75 -3.74 -24.62
N THR A 46 4.54 -3.25 -24.89
CA THR A 46 3.59 -2.86 -23.83
C THR A 46 3.26 -4.03 -22.89
N VAL A 47 3.30 -5.27 -23.41
CA VAL A 47 3.06 -6.51 -22.67
C VAL A 47 4.16 -6.78 -21.63
N GLU A 48 5.39 -6.37 -21.89
CA GLU A 48 6.52 -6.51 -20.94
C GLU A 48 6.60 -5.32 -19.99
N TYR A 49 6.35 -4.11 -20.50
CA TYR A 49 6.50 -2.88 -19.74
C TYR A 49 5.42 -2.69 -18.66
N TYR A 50 4.15 -3.00 -18.96
CA TYR A 50 3.04 -2.74 -18.03
C TYR A 50 3.08 -3.59 -16.75
N PRO A 51 3.37 -4.91 -16.80
CA PRO A 51 3.61 -5.70 -15.60
C PRO A 51 4.79 -5.18 -14.78
N GLY A 52 5.91 -4.84 -15.43
CA GLY A 52 7.08 -4.26 -14.78
C GLY A 52 6.73 -2.98 -13.99
N LEU A 53 5.97 -2.08 -14.63
CA LEU A 53 5.50 -0.85 -14.01
C LEU A 53 4.57 -1.11 -12.81
N SER A 54 3.67 -2.09 -12.91
CA SER A 54 2.68 -2.37 -11.86
C SER A 54 3.30 -2.92 -10.59
N TYR A 55 4.43 -3.63 -10.65
CA TYR A 55 5.19 -4.02 -9.44
C TYR A 55 5.61 -2.82 -8.59
N PHE A 56 6.01 -1.71 -9.21
CA PHE A 56 6.35 -0.50 -8.48
C PHE A 56 5.13 0.18 -7.88
N TRP A 57 3.99 0.19 -8.58
CA TRP A 57 2.71 0.67 -8.02
C TRP A 57 2.34 -0.12 -6.77
N VAL A 58 2.39 -1.45 -6.86
CA VAL A 58 2.11 -2.38 -5.75
C VAL A 58 3.01 -2.09 -4.56
N TYR A 59 4.31 -1.90 -4.80
CA TYR A 59 5.26 -1.57 -3.74
C TYR A 59 4.91 -0.24 -3.05
N ILE A 60 4.68 0.83 -3.83
CA ILE A 60 4.31 2.15 -3.29
C ILE A 60 3.06 2.03 -2.41
N ILE A 61 2.04 1.32 -2.87
CA ILE A 61 0.77 1.14 -2.16
C ILE A 61 0.99 0.36 -0.85
N LEU A 62 1.61 -0.82 -0.91
CA LEU A 62 1.79 -1.67 0.26
C LEU A 62 2.73 -1.04 1.28
N ALA A 63 3.83 -0.41 0.84
CA ALA A 63 4.72 0.33 1.73
C ALA A 63 3.98 1.46 2.45
N THR A 64 3.10 2.19 1.74
CA THR A 64 2.25 3.22 2.33
C THR A 64 1.30 2.66 3.38
N TYR A 65 0.66 1.52 3.13
CA TYR A 65 -0.28 0.94 4.09
C TYR A 65 0.41 0.32 5.29
N VAL A 66 1.47 -0.44 5.09
CA VAL A 66 2.23 -1.08 6.18
C VAL A 66 2.81 -0.02 7.11
N ASN A 67 3.51 0.98 6.58
CA ASN A 67 4.14 2.03 7.38
C ASN A 67 3.16 3.10 7.85
N GLY A 68 2.33 3.59 6.94
CA GLY A 68 1.48 4.76 7.17
C GLY A 68 0.16 4.46 7.89
N VAL A 69 -0.32 3.21 7.86
CA VAL A 69 -1.54 2.76 8.56
C VAL A 69 -1.17 1.78 9.68
N GLY A 70 -0.60 0.61 9.35
CA GLY A 70 -0.36 -0.45 10.34
C GLY A 70 0.60 -0.05 11.46
N ILE A 71 1.81 0.39 11.08
CA ILE A 71 2.85 0.81 12.04
C ILE A 71 2.44 2.10 12.76
N GLU A 72 1.84 3.07 12.07
CA GLU A 72 1.37 4.28 12.76
C GLU A 72 0.31 3.98 13.81
N LEU A 73 -0.70 3.16 13.49
CA LEU A 73 -1.73 2.81 14.48
C LEU A 73 -1.13 2.07 15.68
N ALA A 74 -0.10 1.25 15.45
CA ALA A 74 0.66 0.62 16.52
C ALA A 74 1.40 1.66 17.37
N ARG A 75 2.05 2.65 16.74
CA ARG A 75 2.73 3.79 17.39
C ARG A 75 1.79 4.60 18.27
N MET A 76 0.65 4.99 17.71
CA MET A 76 -0.36 5.78 18.42
C MET A 76 -0.95 5.05 19.62
N ARG A 77 -1.07 3.72 19.52
CA ARG A 77 -1.45 2.88 20.65
C ARG A 77 -0.35 2.81 21.70
N GLU A 78 0.91 2.57 21.30
CA GLU A 78 2.04 2.44 22.23
C GLU A 78 2.27 3.72 23.03
N TYR A 79 2.18 4.89 22.38
CA TYR A 79 2.30 6.19 23.05
C TYR A 79 1.03 6.63 23.81
N GLY A 80 -0.01 5.81 23.85
CA GLY A 80 -1.27 6.12 24.53
C GLY A 80 -2.12 7.20 23.85
N LEU A 81 -1.66 7.79 22.75
CA LEU A 81 -2.35 8.84 21.99
C LEU A 81 -3.71 8.36 21.47
N MET A 82 -3.82 7.07 21.13
CA MET A 82 -5.08 6.47 20.67
C MET A 82 -6.19 6.58 21.73
N LYS A 83 -5.88 6.50 23.03
CA LYS A 83 -6.88 6.71 24.10
C LYS A 83 -7.39 8.14 24.11
N THR A 84 -6.47 9.10 24.00
CA THR A 84 -6.80 10.53 23.95
C THR A 84 -7.71 10.83 22.77
N TYR A 85 -7.40 10.31 21.58
CA TYR A 85 -8.24 10.52 20.40
C TYR A 85 -9.63 9.89 20.55
N VAL A 86 -9.70 8.67 21.10
CA VAL A 86 -11.00 8.02 21.34
C VAL A 86 -11.81 8.73 22.43
N MET A 87 -11.17 9.30 23.45
CA MET A 87 -11.85 10.11 24.46
C MET A 87 -12.49 11.37 23.86
N ILE A 88 -11.82 12.00 22.88
CA ILE A 88 -12.34 13.18 22.17
C ILE A 88 -13.42 12.79 21.15
N SER A 89 -13.22 11.70 20.41
CA SER A 89 -14.08 11.34 19.27
C SER A 89 -15.22 10.38 19.62
N GLY A 90 -15.17 9.72 20.77
CA GLY A 90 -16.08 8.65 21.17
C GLY A 90 -15.93 7.34 20.38
N ASN A 91 -15.11 7.28 19.33
CA ASN A 91 -14.99 6.09 18.48
C ASN A 91 -13.59 5.95 17.84
N LYS A 92 -12.99 4.75 18.00
CA LYS A 92 -11.71 4.38 17.39
C LYS A 92 -11.72 4.40 15.86
N LEU A 93 -12.84 4.08 15.24
CA LEU A 93 -12.97 4.05 13.78
C LEU A 93 -12.80 5.43 13.16
N THR A 94 -13.23 6.48 13.84
CA THR A 94 -13.08 7.88 13.39
C THR A 94 -11.61 8.19 13.08
N TYR A 95 -10.71 7.79 13.96
CA TYR A 95 -9.28 8.02 13.80
C TYR A 95 -8.66 7.08 12.75
N VAL A 96 -9.00 5.78 12.78
CA VAL A 96 -8.48 4.81 11.79
C VAL A 96 -8.85 5.20 10.36
N ILE A 97 -10.10 5.61 10.13
CA ILE A 97 -10.57 6.07 8.82
C ILE A 97 -9.80 7.33 8.39
N ALA A 98 -9.57 8.28 9.30
CA ALA A 98 -8.81 9.48 9.01
C ALA A 98 -7.35 9.17 8.60
N VAL A 99 -6.70 8.22 9.28
CA VAL A 99 -5.36 7.74 8.92
C VAL A 99 -5.36 7.10 7.53
N ILE A 100 -6.31 6.20 7.24
CA ILE A 100 -6.42 5.56 5.92
C ILE A 100 -6.64 6.61 4.82
N LEU A 101 -7.53 7.57 5.01
CA LEU A 101 -7.80 8.62 4.02
C LEU A 101 -6.57 9.49 3.74
N ALA A 102 -5.82 9.87 4.77
CA ALA A 102 -4.59 10.62 4.62
C ALA A 102 -3.51 9.80 3.88
N GLN A 103 -3.43 8.50 4.14
CA GLN A 103 -2.51 7.62 3.43
C GLN A 103 -2.93 7.37 1.98
N LEU A 104 -4.23 7.36 1.67
CA LEU A 104 -4.72 7.35 0.30
C LEU A 104 -4.34 8.63 -0.45
N LEU A 105 -4.41 9.79 0.19
CA LEU A 105 -3.93 11.04 -0.40
C LEU A 105 -2.42 11.01 -0.66
N PHE A 106 -1.64 10.50 0.29
CA PHE A 106 -0.20 10.38 0.13
C PHE A 106 0.19 9.39 -0.98
N ALA A 107 -0.44 8.22 -1.00
CA ALA A 107 -0.23 7.22 -2.04
C ALA A 107 -0.65 7.74 -3.41
N SER A 108 -1.75 8.50 -3.51
CA SER A 108 -2.19 9.05 -4.80
C SER A 108 -1.18 10.06 -5.35
N ILE A 109 -0.68 10.97 -4.53
CA ILE A 109 0.39 11.91 -4.93
C ILE A 109 1.65 11.14 -5.34
N SER A 110 2.04 10.12 -4.57
CA SER A 110 3.23 9.32 -4.87
C SER A 110 3.09 8.54 -6.19
N LEU A 111 1.94 7.91 -6.44
CA LEU A 111 1.65 7.19 -7.68
C LEU A 111 1.55 8.13 -8.88
N LEU A 112 0.96 9.32 -8.72
CA LEU A 112 0.91 10.34 -9.76
C LEU A 112 2.31 10.76 -10.17
N LEU A 113 3.16 11.12 -9.19
CA LEU A 113 4.55 11.51 -9.44
C LEU A 113 5.35 10.37 -10.07
N PHE A 114 5.30 9.19 -9.47
CA PHE A 114 6.02 8.01 -9.95
C PHE A 114 5.63 7.66 -11.39
N THR A 115 4.34 7.45 -11.64
CA THR A 115 3.83 7.01 -12.94
C THR A 115 4.13 8.04 -14.00
N THR A 116 3.92 9.32 -13.70
CA THR A 116 4.20 10.41 -14.63
C THR A 116 5.68 10.43 -15.00
N VAL A 117 6.58 10.50 -14.02
CA VAL A 117 8.03 10.62 -14.28
C VAL A 117 8.56 9.40 -15.02
N VAL A 118 8.27 8.18 -14.54
CA VAL A 118 8.81 6.95 -15.13
C VAL A 118 8.29 6.74 -16.55
N THR A 119 6.98 6.92 -16.77
CA THR A 119 6.41 6.70 -18.12
C THR A 119 6.82 7.80 -19.10
N PHE A 120 7.05 9.04 -18.66
CA PHE A 120 7.62 10.08 -19.53
C PHE A 120 9.07 9.76 -19.93
N VAL A 121 9.91 9.37 -18.97
CA VAL A 121 11.33 9.05 -19.25
C VAL A 121 11.46 7.83 -20.16
N HIS A 122 10.60 6.82 -19.99
CA HIS A 122 10.63 5.60 -20.81
C HIS A 122 9.83 5.69 -22.11
N GLY A 123 9.09 6.78 -22.35
CA GLY A 123 8.33 6.98 -23.59
C GLY A 123 6.97 6.26 -23.66
N PHE A 124 6.45 5.76 -22.54
CA PHE A 124 5.16 5.06 -22.44
C PHE A 124 4.05 5.92 -21.81
N PHE A 125 4.23 7.25 -21.76
CA PHE A 125 3.28 8.14 -21.10
C PHE A 125 1.86 7.98 -21.65
N SER A 126 0.90 7.75 -20.76
CA SER A 126 -0.50 7.67 -21.10
C SER A 126 -1.38 8.04 -19.90
N PHE A 127 -2.41 8.86 -20.15
CA PHE A 127 -3.44 9.15 -19.15
C PHE A 127 -4.15 7.89 -18.65
N LYS A 128 -4.21 6.83 -19.46
CA LYS A 128 -4.75 5.53 -19.05
C LYS A 128 -3.91 4.90 -17.96
N LEU A 129 -2.58 4.99 -18.02
CA LEU A 129 -1.70 4.44 -16.97
C LEU A 129 -1.84 5.19 -15.66
N ILE A 130 -1.97 6.53 -15.72
CA ILE A 130 -2.25 7.36 -14.56
C ILE A 130 -3.57 6.93 -13.91
N ALA A 131 -4.65 6.88 -14.69
CA ALA A 131 -5.96 6.46 -14.20
C ALA A 131 -5.93 5.03 -13.62
N THR A 132 -5.22 4.11 -14.29
CA THR A 132 -5.08 2.72 -13.83
C THR A 132 -4.37 2.65 -12.48
N SER A 133 -3.26 3.38 -12.31
CA SER A 133 -2.54 3.42 -11.02
C SER A 133 -3.44 3.88 -9.86
N LEU A 134 -4.32 4.85 -10.11
CA LEU A 134 -5.28 5.34 -9.12
C LEU A 134 -6.43 4.35 -8.88
N LEU A 135 -6.89 3.63 -9.90
CA LEU A 135 -7.86 2.54 -9.75
C LEU A 135 -7.28 1.39 -8.93
N VAL A 136 -6.00 1.04 -9.15
CA VAL A 136 -5.28 0.06 -8.33
C VAL A 136 -5.27 0.50 -6.87
N LEU A 137 -4.96 1.78 -6.61
CA LEU A 137 -5.00 2.34 -5.26
C LEU A 137 -6.39 2.22 -4.62
N ILE A 138 -7.46 2.57 -5.32
CA ILE A 138 -8.83 2.47 -4.80
C ILE A 138 -9.21 1.01 -4.53
N GLY A 139 -8.91 0.10 -5.46
CA GLY A 139 -9.17 -1.32 -5.29
C GLY A 139 -8.33 -1.98 -4.19
N SER A 140 -7.22 -1.35 -3.80
CA SER A 140 -6.32 -1.86 -2.75
C SER A 140 -6.74 -1.51 -1.31
N ILE A 141 -7.83 -0.76 -1.10
CA ILE A 141 -8.35 -0.41 0.23
C ILE A 141 -8.45 -1.63 1.20
N PRO A 142 -8.85 -2.84 0.77
CA PRO A 142 -8.80 -4.04 1.61
C PRO A 142 -7.45 -4.28 2.28
N PHE A 143 -6.34 -4.01 1.59
CA PHE A 143 -4.98 -4.15 2.13
C PHE A 143 -4.66 -3.07 3.17
N ALA A 144 -5.20 -1.85 3.01
CA ALA A 144 -5.10 -0.81 4.03
C ALA A 144 -5.77 -1.26 5.34
N VAL A 145 -6.97 -1.85 5.24
CA VAL A 145 -7.67 -2.41 6.40
C VAL A 145 -6.91 -3.63 6.96
N ALA A 146 -6.38 -4.50 6.10
CA ALA A 146 -5.57 -5.65 6.52
C ALA A 146 -4.31 -5.24 7.30
N SER A 147 -3.68 -4.11 6.96
CA SER A 147 -2.50 -3.61 7.66
C SER A 147 -2.76 -3.30 9.14
N VAL A 148 -4.03 -3.08 9.54
CA VAL A 148 -4.41 -2.94 10.97
C VAL A 148 -4.07 -4.21 11.76
N ALA A 149 -4.01 -5.38 11.12
CA ALA A 149 -3.60 -6.63 11.77
C ALA A 149 -2.19 -6.56 12.35
N ILE A 150 -1.30 -5.72 11.80
CA ILE A 150 0.05 -5.49 12.34
C ILE A 150 -0.03 -5.02 13.80
N THR A 151 -1.04 -4.21 14.13
CA THR A 151 -1.23 -3.72 15.49
C THR A 151 -1.53 -4.85 16.48
N ALA A 152 -2.07 -5.99 16.04
CA ALA A 152 -2.35 -7.12 16.93
C ALA A 152 -1.08 -7.80 17.46
N LEU A 153 0.09 -7.53 16.87
CA LEU A 153 1.36 -8.12 17.29
C LEU A 153 1.84 -7.50 18.62
N PRO A 154 2.22 -8.32 19.62
CA PRO A 154 2.69 -7.85 20.93
C PRO A 154 4.20 -7.51 20.88
N VAL A 155 4.60 -6.61 20.00
CA VAL A 155 6.00 -6.23 19.77
C VAL A 155 6.15 -4.71 19.84
N LYS A 156 7.31 -4.21 20.32
CA LYS A 156 7.65 -2.78 20.29
C LYS A 156 7.53 -2.22 18.88
N VAL A 157 6.95 -1.04 18.74
CA VAL A 157 6.73 -0.38 17.45
C VAL A 157 8.03 -0.14 16.69
N SER A 158 9.14 0.14 17.38
CA SER A 158 10.46 0.29 16.75
C SER A 158 10.94 -1.01 16.09
N SER A 159 10.79 -2.15 16.77
CA SER A 159 11.09 -3.47 16.22
C SER A 159 10.11 -3.89 15.13
N LEU A 160 8.83 -3.58 15.30
CA LEU A 160 7.77 -3.84 14.33
C LEU A 160 8.03 -3.13 13.00
N GLY A 161 8.39 -1.85 13.04
CA GLY A 161 8.74 -1.07 11.86
C GLY A 161 9.98 -1.63 11.15
N THR A 162 11.00 -1.98 11.92
CA THR A 162 12.22 -2.61 11.38
C THR A 162 11.90 -3.94 10.69
N PHE A 163 11.14 -4.81 11.36
CA PHE A 163 10.77 -6.12 10.83
C PHE A 163 9.91 -6.02 9.57
N ALA A 164 8.91 -5.13 9.57
CA ALA A 164 8.05 -4.91 8.42
C ALA A 164 8.85 -4.43 7.20
N ASN A 165 9.78 -3.49 7.38
CA ASN A 165 10.64 -3.00 6.31
C ASN A 165 11.58 -4.07 5.77
N ILE A 166 12.18 -4.89 6.65
CA ILE A 166 13.01 -6.03 6.22
C ILE A 166 12.16 -7.04 5.46
N LEU A 167 10.95 -7.37 5.93
CA LEU A 167 10.09 -8.40 5.34
C LEU A 167 9.48 -7.96 3.99
N MET A 168 9.27 -6.67 3.76
CA MET A 168 8.75 -6.15 2.50
C MET A 168 9.62 -6.54 1.30
N PHE A 169 10.95 -6.55 1.44
CA PHE A 169 11.86 -6.89 0.34
C PHE A 169 11.76 -8.36 -0.10
N PRO A 170 11.90 -9.36 0.79
CA PRO A 170 11.68 -10.77 0.44
C PRO A 170 10.28 -11.02 -0.13
N LEU A 171 9.23 -10.41 0.44
CA LEU A 171 7.87 -10.58 -0.09
C LEU A 171 7.74 -9.99 -1.51
N PHE A 172 8.34 -8.84 -1.77
CA PHE A 172 8.38 -8.27 -3.11
C PHE A 172 9.12 -9.18 -4.11
N LEU A 173 10.31 -9.69 -3.75
CA LEU A 173 11.08 -10.59 -4.61
C LEU A 173 10.40 -11.92 -4.86
N LEU A 174 9.73 -12.47 -3.84
CA LEU A 174 8.93 -13.69 -3.97
C LEU A 174 7.76 -13.46 -4.91
N ALA A 175 7.10 -12.29 -4.87
CA ALA A 175 5.99 -11.99 -5.77
C ALA A 175 6.40 -11.93 -7.25
N ILE A 176 7.63 -11.49 -7.56
CA ILE A 176 8.14 -11.44 -8.94
C ILE A 176 8.39 -12.86 -9.49
N ASN A 177 8.85 -13.79 -8.64
CA ASN A 177 9.26 -15.13 -9.05
C ASN A 177 8.25 -16.23 -8.67
N SER A 178 7.10 -15.84 -8.15
CA SER A 178 6.09 -16.76 -7.62
C SER A 178 5.37 -17.48 -8.77
N PRO A 179 5.19 -18.81 -8.70
CA PRO A 179 4.35 -19.50 -9.66
C PRO A 179 2.87 -19.14 -9.44
N ASP A 180 2.04 -19.23 -10.49
CA ASP A 180 0.60 -19.00 -10.38
C ASP A 180 -0.10 -20.18 -9.68
N GLN A 181 -0.02 -20.16 -8.35
CA GLN A 181 -0.55 -21.18 -7.45
C GLN A 181 -1.24 -20.52 -6.26
N TRP A 182 -2.16 -21.25 -5.63
CA TRP A 182 -3.02 -20.71 -4.57
C TRP A 182 -2.25 -20.07 -3.41
N PHE A 183 -1.06 -20.56 -3.05
CA PHE A 183 -0.26 -20.01 -1.96
C PHE A 183 0.44 -18.69 -2.32
N SER A 184 0.67 -18.41 -3.61
CA SER A 184 1.24 -17.13 -4.05
C SER A 184 0.31 -15.98 -3.69
N PHE A 185 -1.01 -16.21 -3.69
CA PHE A 185 -2.03 -15.27 -3.25
C PHE A 185 -2.06 -15.00 -1.73
N LEU A 186 -1.22 -15.67 -0.93
CA LEU A 186 -0.99 -15.30 0.48
C LEU A 186 0.02 -14.16 0.62
N ASN A 187 0.79 -13.89 -0.43
CA ASN A 187 1.70 -12.76 -0.49
C ASN A 187 0.95 -11.52 -1.00
N PRO A 188 0.85 -10.43 -0.19
CA PRO A 188 0.06 -9.27 -0.58
C PRO A 188 0.59 -8.57 -1.84
N PHE A 189 1.89 -8.69 -2.11
CA PHE A 189 2.49 -8.16 -3.33
C PHE A 189 2.00 -8.90 -4.57
N TYR A 190 1.94 -10.24 -4.52
CA TYR A 190 1.46 -11.05 -5.65
C TYR A 190 -0.02 -10.77 -5.93
N THR A 191 -0.87 -10.83 -4.89
CA THR A 191 -2.31 -10.57 -5.06
C THR A 191 -2.60 -9.19 -5.62
N LEU A 192 -1.93 -8.15 -5.10
CA LEU A 192 -2.17 -6.79 -5.59
C LEU A 192 -1.59 -6.58 -6.99
N HIS A 193 -0.51 -7.29 -7.36
CA HIS A 193 0.01 -7.30 -8.71
C HIS A 193 -0.98 -7.93 -9.69
N GLU A 194 -1.52 -9.12 -9.38
CA GLU A 194 -2.56 -9.77 -10.18
C GLU A 194 -3.80 -8.87 -10.36
N PHE A 195 -4.20 -8.18 -9.30
CA PHE A 195 -5.26 -7.17 -9.36
C PHE A 195 -4.90 -6.01 -10.31
N ALA A 196 -3.66 -5.54 -10.26
CA ALA A 196 -3.17 -4.49 -11.15
C ALA A 196 -3.11 -4.94 -12.61
N LEU A 197 -2.73 -6.19 -12.89
CA LEU A 197 -2.76 -6.77 -14.23
C LEU A 197 -4.18 -6.81 -14.79
N GLY A 198 -5.16 -7.22 -13.98
CA GLY A 198 -6.57 -7.22 -14.40
C GLY A 198 -7.09 -5.82 -14.73
N LEU A 199 -6.70 -4.80 -13.96
CA LEU A 199 -7.05 -3.42 -14.25
C LEU A 199 -6.32 -2.88 -15.49
N LEU A 200 -5.04 -3.21 -15.66
CA LEU A 200 -4.27 -2.85 -16.86
C LEU A 200 -4.89 -3.46 -18.12
N HIS A 201 -5.26 -4.73 -18.07
CA HIS A 201 -5.96 -5.40 -19.17
C HIS A 201 -7.25 -4.66 -19.54
N LEU A 202 -8.07 -4.32 -18.53
CA LEU A 202 -9.34 -3.64 -18.73
C LEU A 202 -9.18 -2.21 -19.30
N THR A 203 -8.22 -1.42 -18.81
CA THR A 203 -8.08 -0.01 -19.19
C THR A 203 -7.28 0.19 -20.48
N THR A 204 -6.24 -0.63 -20.68
CA THR A 204 -5.30 -0.49 -21.79
C THR A 204 -5.59 -1.40 -22.97
N GLN A 205 -6.43 -2.44 -22.77
CA GLN A 205 -6.76 -3.46 -23.77
C GLN A 205 -5.53 -4.28 -24.23
N VAL A 206 -4.46 -4.29 -23.42
CA VAL A 206 -3.31 -5.18 -23.61
C VAL A 206 -3.66 -6.54 -23.01
N GLU A 207 -3.47 -7.61 -23.79
CA GLU A 207 -3.70 -8.98 -23.32
C GLU A 207 -2.66 -9.37 -22.26
N LEU A 208 -3.10 -9.43 -21.01
CA LEU A 208 -2.29 -9.83 -19.86
C LEU A 208 -2.97 -11.02 -19.19
N SER A 209 -2.18 -12.01 -18.76
CA SER A 209 -2.69 -13.15 -18.01
C SER A 209 -2.82 -12.78 -16.54
N PHE A 210 -3.96 -13.13 -15.91
CA PHE A 210 -4.18 -12.93 -14.48
C PHE A 210 -5.31 -13.84 -13.95
N GLY A 211 -5.21 -14.24 -12.69
CA GLY A 211 -6.18 -15.12 -12.01
C GLY A 211 -7.35 -14.36 -11.39
N VAL A 212 -8.40 -14.06 -12.16
CA VAL A 212 -9.58 -13.27 -11.70
C VAL A 212 -10.17 -13.77 -10.37
N TRP A 213 -10.54 -15.05 -10.31
CA TRP A 213 -11.24 -15.63 -9.16
C TRP A 213 -10.34 -15.76 -7.93
N ALA A 214 -9.09 -16.18 -8.14
CA ALA A 214 -8.11 -16.31 -7.07
C ALA A 214 -7.76 -14.94 -6.46
N THR A 215 -7.60 -13.92 -7.32
CA THR A 215 -7.39 -12.52 -6.90
C THR A 215 -8.57 -12.02 -6.07
N PHE A 216 -9.81 -12.20 -6.57
CA PHE A 216 -11.01 -11.76 -5.85
C PHE A 216 -11.13 -12.40 -4.46
N LEU A 217 -10.95 -13.72 -4.38
CA LEU A 217 -10.99 -14.46 -3.11
C LEU A 217 -9.89 -14.01 -2.15
N SER A 218 -8.68 -13.77 -2.65
CA SER A 218 -7.57 -13.30 -1.82
C SER A 218 -7.80 -11.88 -1.29
N VAL A 219 -8.27 -10.95 -2.13
CA VAL A 219 -8.63 -9.58 -1.72
C VAL A 219 -9.73 -9.60 -0.64
N LEU A 220 -10.74 -10.46 -0.81
CA LEU A 220 -11.78 -10.66 0.20
C LEU A 220 -11.18 -11.21 1.51
N GLY A 221 -10.24 -12.15 1.43
CA GLY A 221 -9.50 -12.68 2.57
C GLY A 221 -8.76 -11.59 3.36
N TYR A 222 -8.02 -10.72 2.68
CA TYR A 222 -7.35 -9.58 3.31
C TYR A 222 -8.33 -8.62 3.98
N PHE A 223 -9.48 -8.34 3.34
CA PHE A 223 -10.52 -7.52 3.94
C PHE A 223 -11.06 -8.14 5.24
N ILE A 224 -11.35 -9.45 5.24
CA ILE A 224 -11.83 -10.18 6.41
C ILE A 224 -10.81 -10.13 7.55
N ILE A 225 -9.53 -10.40 7.26
CA ILE A 225 -8.43 -10.30 8.23
C ILE A 225 -8.39 -8.90 8.86
N GLY A 226 -8.44 -7.87 8.02
CA GLY A 226 -8.46 -6.48 8.46
C GLY A 226 -9.67 -6.13 9.33
N ALA A 227 -10.86 -6.57 8.93
CA ALA A 227 -12.10 -6.33 9.69
C ALA A 227 -12.06 -6.99 11.08
N ILE A 228 -11.53 -8.22 11.16
CA ILE A 228 -11.34 -8.94 12.43
C ILE A 228 -10.33 -8.19 13.30
N ALA A 229 -9.19 -7.76 12.73
CA ALA A 229 -8.17 -7.00 13.44
C ALA A 229 -8.73 -5.67 13.99
N LEU A 230 -9.51 -4.95 13.18
CA LEU A 230 -10.12 -3.68 13.56
C LEU A 230 -11.11 -3.86 14.73
N LYS A 231 -11.90 -4.93 14.72
CA LYS A 231 -12.79 -5.28 15.83
C LYS A 231 -12.00 -5.53 17.12
N ARG A 232 -10.90 -6.28 17.02
CA ARG A 232 -10.01 -6.64 18.15
C ARG A 232 -9.01 -5.55 18.55
N PHE A 233 -8.93 -4.45 17.81
CA PHE A 233 -8.00 -3.36 18.09
C PHE A 233 -8.20 -2.79 19.50
N SER A 234 -7.17 -2.96 20.34
CA SER A 234 -7.09 -2.45 21.72
C SER A 234 -6.49 -1.05 21.76
N LEU A 235 -7.01 -0.21 22.64
CA LEU A 235 -6.50 1.14 22.91
C LEU A 235 -5.30 1.15 23.86
N VAL A 236 -5.05 0.04 24.55
CA VAL A 236 -3.95 -0.09 25.52
C VAL A 236 -2.78 -0.81 24.85
N SER A 237 -1.56 -0.35 25.15
CA SER A 237 -0.34 -1.06 24.78
C SER A 237 -0.37 -2.51 25.27
N LEU A 238 0.06 -3.43 24.42
CA LEU A 238 0.16 -4.85 24.75
C LEU A 238 1.43 -5.17 25.54
N ILE A 239 2.41 -4.25 25.56
CA ILE A 239 3.74 -4.46 26.16
C ILE A 239 3.72 -4.12 27.65
N THR A 240 2.81 -3.25 28.08
CA THR A 240 2.67 -2.83 29.48
C THR A 240 1.50 -3.52 30.19
N ARG A 241 0.99 -4.62 29.62
CA ARG A 241 -0.01 -5.49 30.24
C ARG A 241 0.69 -6.65 30.93
#